data_AF-A0A7S3H2J6-F1
#
_entry.id   AF-A0A7S3H2J6-F1
#
_cell.length_a   1.000
_cell.length_b   1.000
_cell.length_c   1.000
_cell.angle_alpha   90.00
_cell.angle_beta   90.00
_cell.angle_gamma   90.00
#
_symmetry.space_group_name_H-M   'P 1'
#
loop_
_entity.id
_entity.type
_entity.pdbx_description
1 polymer ?
#
loop_
_entity_poly.entity_id
_entity_poly.type
_entity_poly.pdbx_seq_one_letter_code
_entity_poly.pdbx_strand_id
1 'polypeptide(L)'
;IIFQTLATPQSRANTIVFSDKAVIRCIDGAHYLMFRVADLRFSSALIEPHIRVYCCHMSHDRTMKFEMTPMRLQSPDDELGAPLAPSLPNLIVHRIDAWSPLAPKSGGEQRSIGRLSQISEASRQSLRSE
;
A
#
# COMPACT_ATOMS: atom_id res chain seq x y z
N ILE A 1 21.55 23.48 24.38
CA ILE A 1 20.35 22.61 24.40
C ILE A 1 19.14 23.30 23.75
N ILE A 2 18.78 24.55 24.10
CA ILE A 2 17.60 25.25 23.52
C ILE A 2 17.62 25.31 21.98
N PHE A 3 18.73 25.72 21.36
CA PHE A 3 18.86 25.80 19.90
C PHE A 3 18.63 24.45 19.20
N GLN A 4 19.12 23.36 19.78
CA GLN A 4 18.95 22.02 19.25
C GLN A 4 17.48 21.60 19.21
N THR A 5 16.70 21.96 20.23
CA THR A 5 15.27 21.68 20.27
C THR A 5 14.50 22.48 19.22
N LEU A 6 14.85 23.76 19.03
CA LEU A 6 14.22 24.62 18.02
C LEU A 6 14.56 24.19 16.58
N ALA A 7 15.76 23.65 16.35
CA ALA A 7 16.23 23.17 15.06
C ALA A 7 15.73 21.74 14.70
N THR A 8 14.79 21.19 15.47
CA THR A 8 14.28 19.83 15.23
C THR A 8 13.48 19.74 13.92
N PRO A 9 13.74 18.73 13.06
CA PRO A 9 13.09 18.61 11.75
C PRO A 9 11.62 18.15 11.82
N GLN A 10 11.08 17.86 12.99
CA GLN A 10 9.71 17.39 13.21
C GLN A 10 8.67 18.37 12.63
N SER A 11 8.93 19.68 12.74
CA SER A 11 8.09 20.70 12.12
C SER A 11 8.02 20.56 10.59
N ARG A 12 9.12 20.14 9.96
CA ARG A 12 9.18 19.86 8.51
C ARG A 12 8.47 18.55 8.16
N ALA A 13 8.55 17.52 9.00
CA ALA A 13 7.85 16.26 8.77
C ALA A 13 6.33 16.44 8.64
N ASN A 14 5.75 17.38 9.40
CA ASN A 14 4.31 17.71 9.34
C ASN A 14 3.85 18.29 7.99
N THR A 15 4.78 18.67 7.10
CA THR A 15 4.45 19.21 5.78
C THR A 15 4.44 18.15 4.69
N ILE A 16 4.89 16.93 4.99
CA ILE A 16 4.86 15.78 4.06
C ILE A 16 3.53 15.06 4.26
N VAL A 17 2.72 15.03 3.21
CA VAL A 17 1.37 14.47 3.24
C VAL A 17 1.24 13.31 2.27
N PHE A 18 0.41 12.34 2.66
CA PHE A 18 0.03 11.19 1.85
C PHE A 18 -1.44 11.32 1.44
N SER A 19 -1.81 10.68 0.33
CA SER A 19 -3.23 10.52 0.00
C SER A 19 -3.96 9.74 1.09
N ASP A 20 -5.17 10.17 1.44
CA ASP A 20 -6.02 9.50 2.45
C ASP A 20 -6.33 8.03 2.12
N LYS A 21 -6.33 7.68 0.83
CA LYS A 21 -6.59 6.32 0.35
C LYS A 21 -5.50 5.88 -0.61
N ALA A 22 -5.12 4.61 -0.49
CA ALA A 22 -4.42 3.88 -1.53
C ALA A 22 -5.43 3.12 -2.40
N VAL A 23 -5.13 2.95 -3.67
CA VAL A 23 -6.00 2.26 -4.63
C VAL A 23 -5.27 1.08 -5.25
N ILE A 24 -6.00 -0.02 -5.47
CA ILE A 24 -5.52 -1.14 -6.28
C ILE A 24 -6.20 -1.07 -7.64
N ARG A 25 -5.41 -1.09 -8.73
CA ARG A 25 -5.93 -1.09 -10.10
C ARG A 25 -5.37 -2.26 -10.89
N CYS A 26 -6.20 -2.84 -11.76
CA CYS A 26 -5.76 -3.75 -12.79
C CYS A 26 -5.49 -2.98 -14.10
N ILE A 27 -4.28 -3.09 -14.65
CA ILE A 27 -3.87 -2.51 -15.94
C ILE A 27 -3.20 -3.65 -16.72
N ASP A 28 -3.69 -3.96 -17.91
CA ASP A 28 -3.16 -5.02 -18.79
C ASP A 28 -2.99 -6.38 -18.10
N GLY A 29 -3.92 -6.73 -17.20
CA GLY A 29 -3.90 -7.98 -16.44
C GLY A 29 -2.97 -8.00 -15.22
N ALA A 30 -2.23 -6.92 -14.95
CA ALA A 30 -1.39 -6.78 -13.76
C ALA A 30 -2.04 -5.85 -12.71
N HIS A 31 -1.87 -6.17 -11.44
CA HIS A 31 -2.40 -5.38 -10.32
C HIS A 31 -1.35 -4.42 -9.78
N TYR A 32 -1.77 -3.21 -9.44
CA TYR A 32 -0.92 -2.13 -8.96
C TYR A 32 -1.52 -1.48 -7.73
N LEU A 33 -0.78 -1.44 -6.62
CA LEU A 33 -1.09 -0.60 -5.47
C LEU A 33 -0.51 0.79 -5.72
N MET A 34 -1.35 1.81 -5.57
CA MET A 34 -0.99 3.19 -5.84
C MET A 34 -1.46 4.13 -4.73
N PHE A 35 -0.61 5.08 -4.37
CA PHE A 35 -0.93 6.19 -3.47
C PHE A 35 -0.09 7.42 -3.83
N ARG A 36 -0.43 8.59 -3.29
CA ARG A 36 0.32 9.82 -3.58
C ARG A 36 1.04 10.34 -2.35
N VAL A 37 2.16 11.00 -2.59
CA VAL A 37 2.92 11.77 -1.59
C VAL A 37 3.22 13.16 -2.13
N ALA A 38 3.15 14.17 -1.28
CA ALA A 38 3.51 15.55 -1.62
C ALA A 38 4.08 16.28 -0.40
N ASP A 39 4.83 17.35 -0.66
CA ASP A 39 5.32 18.30 0.32
C ASP A 39 4.54 19.61 0.16
N LEU A 40 3.79 19.99 1.18
CA LEU A 40 2.96 21.20 1.16
C LEU A 40 3.78 22.48 1.35
N ARG A 41 5.05 22.38 1.76
CA ARG A 41 5.86 23.57 2.03
C ARG A 41 6.56 24.04 0.77
N PHE A 42 5.96 25.05 0.16
CA PHE A 42 6.46 25.72 -1.05
C PHE A 42 7.78 26.48 -0.87
N SER A 43 8.04 27.04 0.33
CA SER A 43 9.18 27.94 0.55
C SER A 43 10.56 27.30 0.52
N SER A 44 10.64 25.98 0.67
CA SER A 44 11.91 25.24 0.67
C SER A 44 11.68 23.81 0.19
N ALA A 45 12.48 23.34 -0.76
CA ALA A 45 12.44 21.98 -1.26
C ALA A 45 13.20 21.00 -0.32
N LEU A 46 12.80 19.73 -0.33
CA LEU A 46 13.62 18.66 0.25
C LEU A 46 14.81 18.36 -0.66
N ILE A 47 15.97 18.11 -0.05
CA ILE A 47 17.17 17.67 -0.76
C ILE A 47 17.23 16.16 -0.66
N GLU A 48 17.43 15.49 -1.80
CA GLU A 48 17.51 14.02 -1.93
C GLU A 48 16.36 13.23 -1.25
N PRO A 49 15.08 13.64 -1.43
CA PRO A 49 13.98 12.88 -0.87
C PRO A 49 13.87 11.54 -1.59
N HIS A 50 13.69 10.47 -0.81
CA HIS A 50 13.47 9.13 -1.31
C HIS A 50 12.35 8.45 -0.52
N ILE A 51 11.74 7.43 -1.11
CA ILE A 51 10.65 6.68 -0.47
C ILE A 51 10.93 5.19 -0.43
N ARG A 52 10.55 4.57 0.68
CA ARG A 52 10.53 3.12 0.85
C ARG A 52 9.17 2.73 1.38
N VAL A 53 8.66 1.61 0.88
CA VAL A 53 7.36 1.08 1.29
C VAL A 53 7.57 -0.29 1.90
N TYR A 54 6.90 -0.55 3.02
CA TYR A 54 6.94 -1.81 3.73
C TYR A 54 5.53 -2.32 3.93
N CYS A 55 5.34 -3.62 3.73
CA CYS A 55 4.13 -4.32 4.12
C CYS A 55 4.33 -4.83 5.55
N CYS A 56 3.56 -4.30 6.49
CA CYS A 56 3.48 -4.82 7.84
C CYS A 56 2.27 -5.74 7.94
N HIS A 57 2.49 -7.03 8.16
CA HIS A 57 1.41 -7.99 8.37
C HIS A 57 1.71 -8.89 9.55
N MET A 58 0.65 -9.43 10.15
CA MET A 58 0.82 -10.49 11.13
C MET A 58 1.11 -11.78 10.37
N SER A 59 2.16 -12.49 10.80
CA SER A 59 2.49 -13.79 10.26
C SER A 59 1.36 -14.77 10.54
N HIS A 60 1.06 -15.64 9.57
CA HIS A 60 0.00 -16.65 9.72
C HIS A 60 0.44 -17.84 10.59
N ASP A 61 1.70 -17.81 11.01
CA ASP A 61 2.33 -18.77 11.88
C ASP A 61 1.71 -18.69 13.28
N ARG A 62 1.76 -19.79 14.04
CA ARG A 62 1.24 -19.87 15.42
C ARG A 62 1.91 -18.89 16.40
N THR A 63 2.93 -18.16 15.96
CA THR A 63 3.70 -17.22 16.77
C THR A 63 3.14 -15.79 16.76
N MET A 64 2.16 -15.47 15.89
CA MET A 64 1.52 -14.13 15.82
C MET A 64 2.53 -12.97 15.78
N LYS A 65 3.67 -13.18 15.10
CA LYS A 65 4.71 -12.16 14.99
C LYS A 65 4.33 -11.14 13.93
N PHE A 66 4.61 -9.87 14.20
CA PHE A 66 4.57 -8.84 13.17
C PHE A 66 5.80 -8.98 12.28
N GLU A 67 5.56 -9.16 10.99
CA GLU A 67 6.58 -9.19 9.96
C GLU A 67 6.48 -7.92 9.12
N MET A 68 7.65 -7.34 8.82
CA MET A 68 7.78 -6.16 7.98
C MET A 68 8.62 -6.54 6.76
N THR A 69 7.97 -6.57 5.59
CA THR A 69 8.62 -6.95 4.33
C THR A 69 8.71 -5.75 3.41
N PRO A 70 9.88 -5.43 2.83
CA PRO A 70 9.99 -4.33 1.87
C PRO A 70 9.17 -4.62 0.62
N MET A 71 8.55 -3.58 0.06
CA MET A 71 7.76 -3.64 -1.16
C MET A 71 8.54 -2.98 -2.30
N ARG A 72 8.63 -3.66 -3.44
CA ARG A 72 9.33 -3.13 -4.62
C ARG A 72 8.56 -2.03 -5.32
N LEU A 73 9.19 -0.93 -5.67
CA LEU A 73 8.52 0.18 -6.34
C LEU A 73 8.86 0.21 -7.83
N GLN A 74 7.83 0.30 -8.67
CA GLN A 74 8.00 0.55 -10.09
C GLN A 74 8.12 2.04 -10.39
N SER A 75 7.48 2.89 -9.57
CA SER A 75 7.60 4.34 -9.69
C SER A 75 7.40 4.99 -8.31
N PRO A 76 8.30 5.86 -7.84
CA PRO A 76 9.67 6.02 -8.37
C PRO A 76 10.44 4.68 -8.30
N ASP A 77 11.39 4.49 -9.20
CA ASP A 77 12.15 3.25 -9.36
C ASP A 77 13.05 2.99 -8.13
N ASP A 78 12.81 1.89 -7.41
CA ASP A 78 13.55 1.55 -6.21
C ASP A 78 14.99 1.10 -6.46
N GLU A 79 15.29 0.56 -7.64
CA GLU A 79 16.66 0.17 -8.04
C GLU A 79 17.55 1.40 -8.20
N LEU A 80 16.95 2.56 -8.53
CA LEU A 80 17.60 3.87 -8.58
C LEU A 80 17.50 4.64 -7.25
N GLY A 81 17.07 3.99 -6.16
CA GLY A 81 16.95 4.58 -4.84
C GLY A 81 15.62 5.30 -4.58
N ALA A 82 14.64 5.17 -5.47
CA ALA A 82 13.29 5.75 -5.37
C ALA A 82 13.29 7.28 -5.11
N PRO A 83 13.98 8.08 -5.94
CA PRO A 83 14.05 9.52 -5.76
C PRO A 83 12.68 10.19 -5.96
N LEU A 84 12.42 11.25 -5.20
CA LEU A 84 11.20 12.03 -5.25
C LEU A 84 11.47 13.48 -5.66
N ALA A 85 10.41 14.12 -6.14
CA ALA A 85 10.34 15.56 -6.34
C ALA A 85 9.02 16.06 -5.73
N PRO A 86 8.87 16.02 -4.39
CA PRO A 86 7.58 16.12 -3.73
C PRO A 86 7.00 17.54 -3.73
N SER A 87 7.64 18.50 -4.39
CA SER A 87 7.06 19.83 -4.65
C SER A 87 5.75 19.74 -5.46
N LEU A 88 5.56 18.62 -6.17
CA LEU A 88 4.29 18.22 -6.78
C LEU A 88 3.83 16.87 -6.19
N PRO A 89 2.53 16.52 -6.31
CA PRO A 89 2.06 15.21 -5.90
C PRO A 89 2.68 14.09 -6.76
N ASN A 90 3.52 13.27 -6.13
CA ASN A 90 4.16 12.12 -6.76
C ASN A 90 3.29 10.88 -6.57
N LEU A 91 3.08 10.12 -7.65
CA LEU A 91 2.39 8.83 -7.61
C LEU A 91 3.39 7.73 -7.27
N ILE A 92 3.11 7.00 -6.20
CA ILE A 92 3.88 5.84 -5.77
C ILE A 92 3.17 4.60 -6.28
N VAL A 93 3.90 3.73 -6.98
CA VAL A 93 3.36 2.58 -7.69
C VAL A 93 4.15 1.34 -7.27
N HIS A 94 3.45 0.41 -6.63
CA HIS A 94 3.93 -0.93 -6.36
C HIS A 94 3.16 -1.92 -7.24
N ARG A 95 3.88 -2.72 -8.04
CA ARG A 95 3.29 -3.81 -8.81
C ARG A 95 3.08 -5.02 -7.89
N ILE A 96 1.86 -5.53 -7.86
CA ILE A 96 1.52 -6.77 -7.15
C ILE A 96 1.81 -7.94 -8.10
N ASP A 97 3.07 -8.39 -8.08
CA ASP A 97 3.53 -9.60 -8.76
C ASP A 97 3.66 -10.77 -7.77
N ALA A 98 4.23 -11.91 -8.20
CA ALA A 98 4.40 -13.09 -7.34
C ALA A 98 5.34 -12.87 -6.14
N TRP A 99 6.18 -11.82 -6.17
CA TRP A 99 7.13 -11.47 -5.12
C TRP A 99 6.60 -10.39 -4.19
N SER A 100 5.47 -9.77 -4.54
CA SER A 100 4.79 -8.82 -3.69
C SER A 100 4.29 -9.49 -2.40
N PRO A 101 4.47 -8.86 -1.23
CA PRO A 101 3.88 -9.35 0.01
C PRO A 101 2.33 -9.27 0.00
N LEU A 102 1.75 -8.54 -0.94
CA LEU A 102 0.29 -8.45 -1.15
C LEU A 102 -0.24 -9.50 -2.12
N ALA A 103 0.64 -10.28 -2.75
CA ALA A 103 0.22 -11.35 -3.63
C ALA A 103 -0.63 -12.37 -2.86
N PRO A 104 -1.73 -12.86 -3.43
CA PRO A 104 -2.49 -13.92 -2.80
C PRO A 104 -1.57 -15.13 -2.63
N LYS A 105 -1.39 -15.57 -1.37
CA LYS A 105 -0.70 -16.83 -1.10
C LYS A 105 -1.49 -17.92 -1.82
N SER A 106 -0.81 -18.79 -2.57
CA SER A 106 -1.40 -19.80 -3.46
C SER A 106 -2.32 -20.83 -2.78
N GLY A 107 -2.56 -20.73 -1.46
CA GLY A 107 -3.57 -21.50 -0.71
C GLY A 107 -4.59 -20.64 0.05
N GLY A 108 -4.64 -19.33 -0.19
CA GLY A 108 -5.56 -18.37 0.42
C GLY A 108 -6.94 -18.44 -0.21
N GLU A 109 -7.66 -19.51 0.12
CA GLU A 109 -9.10 -19.73 0.02
C GLU A 109 -9.95 -18.52 -0.41
N GLN A 110 -10.57 -18.63 -1.58
CA GLN A 110 -11.68 -17.77 -2.03
C GLN A 110 -12.94 -17.96 -1.16
N ARG A 111 -12.85 -17.67 0.15
CA ARG A 111 -13.94 -17.91 1.12
C ARG A 111 -15.19 -17.06 0.90
N SER A 112 -15.13 -16.00 0.09
CA SER A 112 -16.24 -15.05 -0.03
C SER A 112 -17.13 -15.24 -1.26
N ILE A 113 -16.66 -15.88 -2.34
CA ILE A 113 -17.45 -15.99 -3.58
C ILE A 113 -18.32 -17.25 -3.58
N GLY A 114 -17.86 -18.37 -2.98
CA GLY A 114 -18.65 -19.61 -2.90
C GLY A 114 -19.84 -19.57 -1.92
N ARG A 115 -19.84 -18.64 -0.96
CA ARG A 115 -20.94 -18.53 0.03
C ARG A 115 -22.18 -17.84 -0.57
N LEU A 116 -22.01 -16.95 -1.55
CA LEU A 116 -23.12 -16.27 -2.21
C LEU A 116 -23.83 -17.15 -3.23
N SER A 117 -23.10 -18.04 -3.93
CA SER A 117 -23.71 -19.01 -4.85
C SER A 117 -24.56 -20.05 -4.12
N GLN A 118 -24.15 -20.48 -2.92
CA GLN A 118 -24.91 -21.44 -2.11
C GLN A 118 -26.21 -20.87 -1.52
N ILE A 119 -26.24 -19.58 -1.17
CA ILE A 119 -27.47 -18.92 -0.68
C ILE A 119 -28.52 -18.76 -1.81
N SER A 120 -28.05 -18.49 -3.04
CA SER A 120 -28.91 -18.42 -4.23
C SER A 120 -29.53 -19.78 -4.58
N GLU A 121 -28.78 -20.88 -4.44
CA GLU A 121 -29.30 -22.23 -4.71
C GLU A 121 -30.27 -22.73 -3.64
N ALA A 122 -29.98 -22.46 -2.36
CA ALA A 122 -30.88 -22.79 -1.25
C ALA A 122 -32.22 -22.04 -1.33
N SER A 123 -32.19 -20.75 -1.71
CA SER A 123 -33.42 -19.97 -1.94
C SER A 123 -34.21 -20.43 -3.18
N ARG A 124 -33.56 -21.02 -4.19
CA ARG A 124 -34.24 -21.55 -5.38
C ARG A 124 -34.92 -22.89 -5.15
N GLN A 125 -34.43 -23.69 -4.19
CA GLN A 125 -35.03 -24.98 -3.85
C GLN A 125 -36.23 -24.83 -2.91
N SER A 126 -36.25 -23.85 -2.01
CA SER A 126 -37.41 -23.61 -1.12
C SER A 126 -38.66 -23.09 -1.84
N LEU A 127 -38.50 -22.47 -3.02
CA LEU A 127 -39.61 -21.98 -3.86
C LEU A 127 -40.22 -23.05 -4.78
N ARG A 128 -39.67 -24.27 -4.81
CA ARG A 128 -40.17 -25.39 -5.65
C ARG A 128 -40.92 -26.45 -4.85
N SER A 129 -41.01 -26.30 -3.54
CA SER A 129 -41.64 -27.25 -2.61
C SER A 129 -42.97 -26.77 -2.03
N GLU A 130 -43.59 -25.75 -2.64
CA GLU A 130 -44.99 -25.34 -2.40
C GLU A 130 -45.85 -25.66 -3.62
#